data_AF-A0A958J473-F1
#
_entry.id   AF-A0A958J473-F1
#
_cell.length_a   1.000
_cell.length_b   1.000
_cell.length_c   1.000
_cell.angle_alpha   90.00
_cell.angle_beta   90.00
_cell.angle_gamma   90.00
#
_symmetry.space_group_name_H-M   'P 1'
#
loop_
_entity.id
_entity.type
_entity.pdbx_description
1 polymer ?
#
loop_
_entity_poly.entity_id
_entity_poly.type
_entity_poly.pdbx_seq_one_letter_code
_entity_poly.pdbx_strand_id
1 'polypeptide(L)'
;ILGRRRFETEDESRNSFLLALITLGEGWHNNHHRYPGSERQGFYWWEIDITHYVLRLLALFGIVWDLREPPARIYREAQRFEAAVEEF
;
A
#
# COMPACT_ATOMS: atom_id res chain seq x y z
N ILE A 1 -12.02 -10.69 -8.36
CA ILE A 1 -10.78 -11.00 -7.62
C ILE A 1 -11.01 -10.67 -6.15
N LEU A 2 -10.68 -11.54 -5.20
CA LEU A 2 -10.98 -11.33 -3.77
C LEU A 2 -10.10 -10.22 -3.19
N GLY A 3 -10.65 -9.36 -2.32
CA GLY A 3 -9.93 -8.26 -1.68
C GLY A 3 -10.76 -6.98 -1.58
N ARG A 4 -10.20 -5.94 -0.96
CA ARG A 4 -10.85 -4.64 -0.71
C ARG A 4 -10.24 -3.55 -1.62
N ARG A 5 -11.08 -2.69 -2.20
CA ARG A 5 -10.62 -1.41 -2.78
C ARG A 5 -10.67 -0.35 -1.70
N ARG A 6 -9.55 0.36 -1.52
CA ARG A 6 -9.44 1.55 -0.67
C ARG A 6 -9.34 2.83 -1.49
N PHE A 7 -8.91 2.70 -2.75
CA PHE A 7 -8.72 3.80 -3.66
C PHE A 7 -9.45 3.56 -4.97
N GLU A 8 -9.93 4.64 -5.55
CA GLU A 8 -10.38 4.68 -6.93
C GLU A 8 -9.16 4.67 -7.86
N THR A 9 -8.97 3.56 -8.56
CA THR A 9 -8.00 3.35 -9.63
C THR A 9 -8.73 2.99 -10.93
N GLU A 10 -8.12 3.21 -12.08
CA GLU A 10 -8.73 2.91 -13.39
C GLU A 10 -8.86 1.40 -13.66
N ASP A 11 -8.13 0.59 -12.90
CA ASP A 11 -8.10 -0.88 -12.99
C ASP A 11 -8.96 -1.56 -11.90
N GLU A 12 -8.92 -2.89 -11.86
CA GLU A 12 -9.61 -3.75 -10.88
C GLU A 12 -8.72 -4.18 -9.70
N SER A 13 -7.64 -3.44 -9.40
CA SER A 13 -6.71 -3.77 -8.32
C SER A 13 -7.41 -3.80 -6.95
N ARG A 14 -6.99 -4.73 -6.07
CA ARG A 14 -7.55 -4.92 -4.72
C ARG A 14 -6.46 -5.25 -3.72
N ASN A 15 -6.65 -4.79 -2.49
CA ASN A 15 -5.83 -5.19 -1.35
C ASN A 15 -6.30 -6.56 -0.82
N SER A 16 -5.38 -7.51 -0.72
CA SER A 16 -5.63 -8.87 -0.23
C SER A 16 -4.55 -9.25 0.78
N PHE A 17 -4.94 -9.37 2.05
CA PHE A 17 -4.03 -9.70 3.15
C PHE A 17 -3.33 -11.06 2.94
N LEU A 18 -4.07 -12.09 2.51
CA LEU A 18 -3.50 -13.41 2.28
C LEU A 18 -2.47 -13.38 1.13
N LEU A 19 -2.79 -12.68 0.04
CA LEU A 19 -1.82 -12.52 -1.05
C LEU A 19 -0.62 -11.72 -0.56
N ALA A 20 -0.80 -10.66 0.23
CA ALA A 20 0.31 -9.85 0.73
C ALA A 20 1.28 -10.69 1.57
N LEU A 21 0.78 -11.63 2.38
CA LEU A 21 1.64 -12.53 3.15
C LEU A 21 2.44 -13.51 2.26
N ILE A 22 1.79 -14.11 1.26
CA ILE A 22 2.44 -15.10 0.36
C ILE A 22 3.42 -14.43 -0.60
N THR A 23 3.10 -13.22 -1.04
CA THR A 23 3.86 -12.45 -2.05
C THR A 23 4.73 -11.36 -1.43
N LEU A 24 4.94 -11.43 -0.12
CA LEU A 24 5.87 -10.55 0.62
C LEU A 24 5.53 -9.05 0.60
N GLY A 25 4.28 -8.69 0.29
CA GLY A 25 3.78 -7.31 0.25
C GLY A 25 2.92 -6.98 -0.97
N GLU A 26 3.09 -7.71 -2.07
CA GLU A 26 2.47 -7.39 -3.38
C GLU A 26 0.94 -7.47 -3.38
N GLY A 27 0.36 -8.15 -2.39
CA GLY A 27 -1.08 -8.20 -2.18
C GLY A 27 -1.70 -6.87 -1.75
N TRP A 28 -0.94 -5.85 -1.35
CA TRP A 28 -1.42 -4.47 -1.18
C TRP A 28 -1.54 -3.74 -2.53
N HIS A 29 -2.16 -4.42 -3.49
CA HIS A 29 -2.09 -4.09 -4.90
C HIS A 29 -2.85 -2.80 -5.25
N ASN A 30 -3.98 -2.55 -4.59
CA ASN A 30 -4.75 -1.31 -4.80
C ASN A 30 -4.01 -0.09 -4.22
N ASN A 31 -3.31 -0.26 -3.09
CA ASN A 31 -2.43 0.79 -2.59
C ASN A 31 -1.29 1.08 -3.60
N HIS A 32 -0.61 0.03 -4.07
CA HIS A 32 0.50 0.15 -5.01
C HIS A 32 0.06 0.84 -6.32
N HIS A 33 -1.08 0.44 -6.88
CA HIS A 33 -1.62 1.05 -8.10
C HIS A 33 -2.04 2.50 -7.88
N ARG A 34 -2.50 2.85 -6.66
CA ARG A 34 -2.84 4.24 -6.37
C ARG A 34 -1.61 5.15 -6.29
N TYR A 35 -0.53 4.70 -5.67
CA TYR A 35 0.67 5.51 -5.51
C TYR A 35 1.94 4.65 -5.73
N PRO A 36 2.28 4.34 -7.00
CA PRO A 36 3.37 3.41 -7.34
C PRO A 36 4.76 3.98 -7.06
N GLY A 37 4.86 5.29 -6.81
CA GLY A 37 6.11 5.95 -6.44
C GLY A 37 6.54 5.74 -4.98
N SER A 38 5.73 5.03 -4.18
CA SER A 38 6.08 4.68 -2.80
C SER A 38 7.00 3.47 -2.76
N GLU A 39 7.96 3.46 -1.81
CA GLU A 39 8.81 2.28 -1.60
C GLU A 39 8.04 1.11 -0.99
N ARG A 40 6.94 1.40 -0.28
CA ARG A 40 6.07 0.41 0.35
C ARG A 40 4.73 0.31 -0.35
N GLN A 41 4.17 -0.89 -0.32
CA GLN A 41 2.86 -1.23 -0.84
C GLN A 41 1.83 -1.23 0.31
N GLY A 42 2.24 -1.64 1.51
CA GLY A 42 1.44 -1.45 2.73
C GLY A 42 1.50 0.00 3.20
N PHE A 43 0.36 0.71 3.23
CA PHE A 43 0.27 2.12 3.63
C PHE A 43 0.00 2.29 5.13
N TYR A 44 -0.61 1.30 5.78
CA TYR A 44 -0.96 1.35 7.20
C TYR A 44 -0.09 0.40 8.04
N TRP A 45 0.06 0.67 9.33
CA TRP A 45 0.97 -0.09 10.21
C TRP A 45 0.61 -1.58 10.34
N TRP A 46 -0.67 -1.93 10.15
CA TRP A 46 -1.16 -3.31 10.15
C TRP A 46 -1.01 -4.03 8.79
N GLU A 47 -0.57 -3.33 7.75
CA GLU A 47 -0.35 -3.90 6.42
C GLU A 47 1.08 -4.44 6.33
N ILE A 48 1.21 -5.75 6.59
CA ILE A 48 2.49 -6.45 6.58
C ILE A 48 3.09 -6.38 5.17
N ASP A 49 4.25 -5.74 5.05
CA ASP A 49 4.99 -5.56 3.80
C ASP A 49 6.46 -5.95 4.06
N ILE A 50 6.79 -7.18 3.69
CA ILE A 50 8.11 -7.76 3.96
C ILE A 50 9.17 -7.07 3.12
N THR A 51 8.85 -6.71 1.87
CA THR A 51 9.74 -5.93 0.99
C THR A 51 10.10 -4.59 1.60
N HIS A 52 9.13 -3.83 2.13
CA HIS A 52 9.40 -2.59 2.85
C HIS A 52 10.34 -2.80 4.05
N TYR A 53 10.13 -3.85 4.85
CA TYR A 53 11.01 -4.15 5.98
C TYR A 53 12.44 -4.45 5.55
N VAL A 54 12.63 -5.17 4.45
CA VAL A 54 13.96 -5.41 3.86
C VAL A 54 14.59 -4.09 3.40
N LEU A 55 13.84 -3.22 2.72
CA LEU A 55 14.34 -1.90 2.30
C LEU A 55 14.74 -1.03 3.50
N ARG A 56 13.96 -1.02 4.58
CA ARG A 56 14.30 -0.32 5.82
C ARG A 56 15.56 -0.87 6.47
N LEU A 57 15.74 -2.19 6.47
CA LEU A 57 16.95 -2.83 6.97
C LEU A 57 18.17 -2.47 6.11
N LEU A 58 18.06 -2.51 4.79
CA LEU A 58 19.12 -2.09 3.88
C LEU A 58 19.45 -0.60 4.05
N ALA A 59 18.44 0.25 4.29
CA ALA A 59 18.63 1.67 4.55
C ALA A 59 19.37 1.92 5.86
N LEU A 60 19.10 1.11 6.90
CA LEU A 60 19.85 1.16 8.15
C LEU A 60 21.35 0.88 7.94
N PHE A 61 21.70 -0.03 7.03
CA PHE A 61 23.09 -0.31 6.66
C PHE A 61 23.67 0.67 5.63
N GLY A 62 22.91 1.68 5.18
CA GLY A 62 23.34 2.65 4.18
C GLY A 62 23.47 2.09 2.76
N ILE A 63 22.89 0.91 2.49
CA ILE A 63 22.93 0.25 1.18
C ILE A 63 21.95 0.92 0.21
N VAL A 64 20.81 1.35 0.73
CA VAL A 64 19.81 2.14 0.00
C VAL A 64 19.50 3.42 0.77
N TRP A 65 19.01 4.44 0.09
CA TRP A 65 18.62 5.72 0.66
C TRP A 65 17.44 6.31 -0.14
N ASP A 66 16.86 7.41 0.34
CA ASP A 66 15.71 8.09 -0.29
C ASP A 66 14.45 7.20 -0.43
N LEU A 67 14.10 6.46 0.63
CA LEU A 67 12.85 5.70 0.68
C LEU A 67 11.64 6.66 0.68
N ARG A 68 10.76 6.52 -0.32
CA ARG A 68 9.70 7.50 -0.61
C ARG A 68 8.34 7.12 -0.03
N GLU A 69 8.03 7.57 1.17
CA GLU A 69 6.76 7.17 1.78
C GLU A 69 5.51 7.80 1.11
N PRO A 70 4.31 7.19 1.24
CA PRO A 70 3.07 7.79 0.78
C PRO A 70 2.80 9.11 1.54
N PRO A 71 2.57 10.23 0.83
CA PRO A 71 2.36 11.52 1.47
C PRO A 71 1.00 11.59 2.19
N ALA A 72 0.88 12.46 3.19
CA ALA A 72 -0.33 12.63 4.01
C ALA A 72 -1.65 12.80 3.22
N ARG A 73 -1.58 13.34 2.00
CA ARG A 73 -2.74 13.50 1.11
C ARG A 73 -3.38 12.17 0.70
N ILE A 74 -2.60 11.10 0.57
CA ILE A 74 -3.08 9.77 0.17
C ILE A 74 -4.01 9.19 1.24
N TYR A 75 -3.70 9.36 2.52
CA TYR A 75 -4.56 8.88 3.59
C TYR A 75 -5.90 9.63 3.67
N ARG A 76 -5.89 10.94 3.40
CA ARG A 76 -7.14 11.74 3.32
C ARG A 76 -8.01 11.31 2.15
N GLU A 77 -7.39 10.92 1.04
CA GLU A 77 -8.12 10.39 -0.11
C GLU A 77 -8.77 9.04 0.20
N ALA A 78 -8.06 8.12 0.84
CA ALA A 78 -8.63 6.85 1.31
C ALA A 78 -9.87 7.07 2.19
N GLN A 79 -9.77 7.99 3.16
CA GLN A 79 -10.88 8.32 4.06
C GLN A 79 -12.11 8.84 3.29
N ARG A 80 -11.90 9.67 2.26
CA ARG A 80 -12.99 10.18 1.42
C ARG A 80 -13.65 9.08 0.59
N PHE A 81 -12.85 8.17 0.04
CA PHE A 81 -13.37 7.04 -0.72
C PHE A 81 -14.19 6.10 0.18
N GLU A 82 -13.67 5.77 1.37
CA GLU A 82 -14.41 4.97 2.35
C GLU A 82 -15.73 5.63 2.75
N ALA A 83 -15.72 6.93 3.08
CA ALA A 83 -16.94 7.67 3.40
C ALA A 83 -17.95 7.67 2.24
N ALA A 84 -17.50 7.90 1.00
CA ALA A 84 -18.37 7.89 -0.16
C ALA A 84 -19.00 6.52 -0.43
N VAL A 85 -18.27 5.42 -0.17
CA VAL A 85 -18.80 4.04 -0.32
C VAL A 85 -19.81 3.71 0.78
N GLU A 86 -19.65 4.26 1.99
CA GLU A 86 -20.56 4.04 3.12
C GLU A 86 -21.88 4.84 3.02
N GLU A 87 -21.94 5.86 2.18
CA GLU A 87 -23.15 6.66 1.93
C GLU A 87 -24.18 5.96 1.00
N PHE A 88 -23.85 4.80 0.43
CA PHE A 88 -24.71 4.00 -0.45
C PHE A 88 -25.05 2.62 0.14
#